data_AF-A0A1R1AXV7-F1
#
_entry.id   AF-A0A1R1AXV7-F1
#
_cell.length_a   1.000
_cell.length_b   1.000
_cell.length_c   1.000
_cell.angle_alpha   90.00
_cell.angle_beta   90.00
_cell.angle_gamma   90.00
#
_symmetry.space_group_name_H-M   'P 1'
#
loop_
_entity.id
_entity.type
_entity.pdbx_description
1 polymer ?
#
loop_
_entity_poly.entity_id
_entity_poly.type
_entity_poly.pdbx_seq_one_letter_code
_entity_poly.pdbx_strand_id
1 'polypeptide(L)'
;GNSSNYSNEVSATPIAATPSASSNANLSSMAVSGITLSPSFDPGTFSYTASVANGVTLVIVTPTISDSNAKVKVNGTAVTSGQASGAINLNVGSTQITVVVTAQDGKTVQTYTVNVSRAEAVTASSTAPIQVTTKPVSITVPASVTNAEIVVATTMAGSSKEAMLPLVEVQAATTLGNVSIMIPDGTKITAPGNWDGTIKLPQVLSNSSVTINHGIVSAVIEVGSTEVSLTFDRAVRLLIPNQGGKKAGFVRNGVFTEITGTVTADTQAAADHEIAAGGDAKMMIGSDLVIWTKHFTLFVSYTQVDSTSNTVTRSGGGGGGGAATNSATISATSGGKTTLNGATIEVPAGAMDSNIQVTVDIVSDTSILPMDSALQLVSEVYEIKKDKDGEFSKPVVITLPFDKTKVDSAKWTAGVYWLNEQTHKWMSLESLNVDEANGTASGSVNHFTKFAVLALDKAKTEQPQTNEADFADIKGQWYESNVRELVKLGAINGYPDNTFRPDANITRAEFVTVIVKAFQLGEHEGKTFAD
;
A
#
# COMPACT_ATOMS: atom_id res chain seq x y z
N GLY A 1 91.01 -10.11 -74.52
CA GLY A 1 90.20 -11.27 -74.09
C GLY A 1 89.15 -10.77 -73.13
N ASN A 2 87.88 -10.91 -73.49
CA ASN A 2 86.73 -10.42 -72.73
C ASN A 2 86.17 -11.61 -71.93
N SER A 3 86.20 -11.56 -70.60
CA SER A 3 85.58 -12.58 -69.73
C SER A 3 84.36 -11.99 -69.05
N SER A 4 83.18 -12.37 -69.53
CA SER A 4 81.88 -12.08 -68.95
C SER A 4 81.62 -13.01 -67.75
N ASN A 5 81.61 -12.46 -66.54
CA ASN A 5 81.06 -13.12 -65.36
C ASN A 5 79.55 -12.85 -65.30
N TYR A 6 78.74 -13.89 -65.48
CA TYR A 6 77.32 -13.87 -65.12
C TYR A 6 77.19 -14.24 -63.64
N SER A 7 76.79 -13.29 -62.80
CA SER A 7 76.35 -13.53 -61.43
C SER A 7 74.88 -13.96 -61.48
N ASN A 8 74.59 -15.20 -61.10
CA ASN A 8 73.22 -15.64 -60.80
C ASN A 8 72.84 -15.08 -59.41
N GLU A 9 72.26 -13.89 -59.36
CA GLU A 9 71.52 -13.48 -58.18
C GLU A 9 70.17 -14.20 -58.16
N VAL A 10 70.10 -15.26 -57.37
CA VAL A 10 68.83 -15.88 -56.97
C VAL A 10 68.07 -14.84 -56.16
N SER A 11 67.03 -14.27 -56.77
CA SER A 11 66.06 -13.42 -56.07
C SER A 11 65.28 -14.31 -55.08
N ALA A 12 65.81 -14.45 -53.87
CA ALA A 12 65.06 -14.98 -52.75
C ALA A 12 63.97 -13.95 -52.42
N THR A 13 62.73 -14.24 -52.81
CA THR A 13 61.56 -13.57 -52.27
C THR A 13 61.61 -13.72 -50.75
N PRO A 14 61.51 -12.62 -49.96
CA PRO A 14 61.46 -12.75 -48.52
C PRO A 14 60.25 -13.62 -48.16
N ILE A 15 60.47 -14.70 -47.42
CA ILE A 15 59.40 -15.49 -46.82
C ILE A 15 58.63 -14.50 -45.94
N ALA A 16 57.40 -14.18 -46.33
CA ALA A 16 56.53 -13.33 -45.54
C ALA A 16 56.45 -13.92 -44.13
N ALA A 17 56.91 -13.17 -43.13
CA ALA A 17 56.76 -13.56 -41.74
C ALA A 17 55.27 -13.82 -41.49
N THR A 18 54.94 -15.05 -41.09
CA THR A 18 53.57 -15.39 -40.71
C THR A 18 53.15 -14.42 -39.61
N PRO A 19 52.00 -13.72 -39.72
CA PRO A 19 51.56 -12.80 -38.69
C PRO A 19 51.44 -13.56 -37.35
N SER A 20 52.04 -13.01 -36.29
CA SER A 20 51.98 -13.60 -34.95
C SER A 20 50.53 -13.73 -34.51
N ALA A 21 50.16 -14.91 -33.98
CA ALA A 21 48.84 -15.13 -33.42
C ALA A 21 48.59 -14.15 -32.25
N SER A 22 47.40 -13.55 -32.24
CA SER A 22 47.00 -12.58 -31.22
C SER A 22 46.87 -13.21 -29.82
N SER A 23 47.31 -12.48 -28.80
CA SER A 23 47.15 -12.83 -27.39
C SER A 23 45.92 -12.18 -26.74
N ASN A 24 45.03 -11.56 -27.53
CA ASN A 24 43.84 -10.88 -27.01
C ASN A 24 42.76 -11.90 -26.60
N ALA A 25 42.62 -12.14 -25.30
CA ALA A 25 41.59 -13.00 -24.72
C ALA A 25 40.42 -12.21 -24.09
N ASN A 26 40.19 -10.95 -24.46
CA ASN A 26 39.13 -10.16 -23.85
C ASN A 26 37.76 -10.42 -24.49
N LEU A 27 36.70 -10.24 -23.70
CA LEU A 27 35.34 -10.04 -24.20
C LEU A 27 35.13 -8.56 -24.55
N SER A 28 34.39 -8.29 -25.63
CA SER A 28 33.92 -6.96 -26.00
C SER A 28 32.55 -6.66 -25.40
N SER A 29 31.74 -7.69 -25.13
CA SER A 29 30.50 -7.60 -24.37
C SER A 29 30.14 -8.93 -23.72
N MET A 30 29.37 -8.87 -22.62
CA MET A 30 28.75 -10.02 -22.00
C MET A 30 27.35 -9.64 -21.52
N ALA A 31 26.33 -10.22 -22.15
CA ALA A 31 24.95 -10.09 -21.69
C ALA A 31 24.53 -11.38 -20.98
N VAL A 32 23.72 -11.25 -19.93
CA VAL A 32 23.09 -12.39 -19.25
C VAL A 32 21.59 -12.15 -19.20
N SER A 33 20.81 -13.11 -19.66
CA SER A 33 19.37 -12.94 -19.89
C SER A 33 18.64 -12.55 -18.61
N GLY A 34 17.91 -11.42 -18.65
CA GLY A 34 17.03 -10.99 -17.56
C GLY A 34 17.74 -10.47 -16.31
N ILE A 35 19.07 -10.26 -16.35
CA ILE A 35 19.83 -9.76 -15.20
C ILE A 35 20.78 -8.64 -15.60
N THR A 36 20.99 -7.70 -14.68
CA THR A 36 22.02 -6.66 -14.80
C THR A 36 23.23 -7.06 -13.98
N LEU A 37 24.42 -7.01 -14.58
CA LEU A 37 25.67 -7.30 -13.90
C LEU A 37 26.08 -6.14 -12.99
N SER A 38 26.63 -6.48 -11.83
CA SER A 38 27.30 -5.55 -10.92
C SER A 38 28.78 -5.96 -10.76
N PRO A 39 29.75 -5.07 -11.06
CA PRO A 39 29.56 -3.79 -11.77
C PRO A 39 29.04 -3.99 -13.20
N SER A 40 28.65 -2.90 -13.86
CA SER A 40 28.35 -2.92 -15.30
C SER A 40 29.53 -3.53 -16.07
N PHE A 41 29.23 -4.27 -17.15
CA PHE A 41 30.27 -4.99 -17.89
C PHE A 41 31.38 -4.05 -18.38
N ASP A 42 32.61 -4.40 -18.06
CA ASP A 42 33.82 -3.77 -18.54
C ASP A 42 34.83 -4.85 -18.94
N PRO A 43 35.46 -4.81 -20.13
CA PRO A 43 36.40 -5.84 -20.58
C PRO A 43 37.54 -6.16 -19.62
N GLY A 44 37.96 -5.19 -18.79
CA GLY A 44 39.02 -5.34 -17.78
C GLY A 44 38.53 -5.84 -16.41
N THR A 45 37.22 -6.00 -16.23
CA THR A 45 36.63 -6.56 -15.00
C THR A 45 36.34 -8.05 -15.16
N PHE A 46 36.82 -8.86 -14.22
CA PHE A 46 36.76 -10.33 -14.33
C PHE A 46 35.84 -11.00 -13.32
N SER A 47 35.25 -10.25 -12.40
CA SER A 47 34.32 -10.76 -11.40
C SER A 47 33.08 -9.89 -11.36
N TYR A 48 31.92 -10.53 -11.50
CA TYR A 48 30.62 -9.90 -11.49
C TYR A 48 29.69 -10.63 -10.53
N THR A 49 28.74 -9.89 -9.99
CA THR A 49 27.61 -10.41 -9.24
C THR A 49 26.30 -10.01 -9.89
N ALA A 50 25.26 -10.78 -9.62
CA ALA A 50 23.89 -10.42 -9.94
C ALA A 50 22.96 -11.15 -8.97
N SER A 51 21.80 -10.58 -8.72
CA SER A 51 20.77 -11.18 -7.88
C SER A 51 19.47 -11.31 -8.66
N VAL A 52 18.75 -12.42 -8.48
CA VAL A 52 17.47 -12.69 -9.16
C VAL A 52 16.39 -13.17 -8.20
N ALA A 53 15.14 -12.84 -8.54
CA ALA A 53 13.95 -13.35 -7.88
C ALA A 53 13.90 -14.89 -7.90
N ASN A 54 13.19 -15.49 -6.94
CA ASN A 54 13.09 -16.94 -6.81
C ASN A 54 12.48 -17.59 -8.06
N GLY A 55 11.56 -16.91 -8.75
CA GLY A 55 10.94 -17.42 -9.98
C GLY A 55 11.92 -17.62 -11.16
N VAL A 56 13.11 -16.99 -11.13
CA VAL A 56 14.11 -17.12 -12.19
C VAL A 56 14.97 -18.35 -11.95
N THR A 57 14.64 -19.47 -12.62
CA THR A 57 15.31 -20.75 -12.42
C THR A 57 16.48 -21.01 -13.35
N LEU A 58 16.66 -20.19 -14.38
CA LEU A 58 17.75 -20.32 -15.36
C LEU A 58 18.14 -18.98 -15.94
N VAL A 59 19.36 -18.92 -16.48
CA VAL A 59 19.87 -17.79 -17.28
C VAL A 59 20.60 -18.30 -18.52
N ILE A 60 20.77 -17.41 -19.48
CA ILE A 60 21.52 -17.63 -20.73
C ILE A 60 22.58 -16.55 -20.83
N VAL A 61 23.81 -16.92 -21.18
CA VAL A 61 24.93 -15.98 -21.37
C VAL A 61 25.19 -15.80 -22.85
N THR A 62 25.31 -14.55 -23.29
CA THR A 62 25.68 -14.18 -24.67
C THR A 62 27.01 -13.42 -24.62
N PRO A 63 28.16 -14.11 -24.72
CA PRO A 63 29.47 -13.47 -24.73
C PRO A 63 29.87 -13.08 -26.14
N THR A 64 30.51 -11.92 -26.29
CA THR A 64 31.12 -11.49 -27.56
C THR A 64 32.62 -11.32 -27.34
N ILE A 65 33.43 -12.07 -28.09
CA ILE A 65 34.90 -11.94 -28.03
C ILE A 65 35.37 -10.67 -28.73
N SER A 66 36.46 -10.07 -28.25
CA SER A 66 37.08 -8.90 -28.87
C SER A 66 37.90 -9.25 -30.12
N ASP A 67 38.57 -10.41 -30.11
CA ASP A 67 39.35 -10.91 -31.24
C ASP A 67 38.56 -11.98 -31.99
N SER A 68 38.30 -11.79 -33.29
CA SER A 68 37.49 -12.70 -34.10
C SER A 68 38.08 -14.12 -34.24
N ASN A 69 39.37 -14.30 -33.95
CA ASN A 69 40.03 -15.61 -33.98
C ASN A 69 40.12 -16.29 -32.60
N ALA A 70 39.69 -15.62 -31.52
CA ALA A 70 39.62 -16.21 -30.20
C ALA A 70 38.46 -17.23 -30.11
N LYS A 71 38.46 -18.03 -29.04
CA LYS A 71 37.41 -19.01 -28.74
C LYS A 71 36.83 -18.70 -27.36
N VAL A 72 35.51 -18.88 -27.20
CA VAL A 72 34.83 -18.69 -25.92
C VAL A 72 34.10 -19.95 -25.48
N LYS A 73 34.13 -20.22 -24.18
CA LYS A 73 33.38 -21.27 -23.51
C LYS A 73 32.58 -20.69 -22.35
N VAL A 74 31.36 -21.16 -22.16
CA VAL A 74 30.52 -20.87 -20.99
C VAL A 74 30.33 -22.17 -20.21
N ASN A 75 30.70 -22.19 -18.93
CA ASN A 75 30.74 -23.39 -18.09
C ASN A 75 31.40 -24.59 -18.78
N GLY A 76 32.54 -24.35 -19.43
CA GLY A 76 33.32 -25.36 -20.16
C GLY A 76 32.78 -25.75 -21.54
N THR A 77 31.55 -25.34 -21.89
CA THR A 77 30.92 -25.63 -23.19
C THR A 77 31.24 -24.53 -24.20
N ALA A 78 31.67 -24.90 -25.41
CA ALA A 78 31.99 -23.92 -26.46
C ALA A 78 30.74 -23.15 -26.92
N VAL A 79 30.88 -21.84 -27.10
CA VAL A 79 29.83 -20.93 -27.55
C VAL A 79 30.37 -20.10 -28.72
N THR A 80 29.53 -19.83 -29.72
CA THR A 80 29.87 -18.92 -30.82
C THR A 80 29.80 -17.47 -30.34
N SER A 81 30.78 -16.64 -30.69
CA SER A 81 30.78 -15.21 -30.32
C SER A 81 29.48 -14.51 -30.73
N GLY A 82 28.91 -13.72 -29.82
CA GLY A 82 27.67 -12.98 -30.02
C GLY A 82 26.41 -13.85 -29.97
N GLN A 83 26.54 -15.17 -29.77
CA GLN A 83 25.40 -16.08 -29.63
C GLN A 83 25.15 -16.50 -28.19
N ALA A 84 23.89 -16.80 -27.91
CA ALA A 84 23.44 -17.37 -26.64
C ALA A 84 24.09 -18.73 -26.35
N SER A 85 24.47 -18.95 -25.10
CA SER A 85 24.80 -20.26 -24.55
C SER A 85 23.56 -21.15 -24.44
N GLY A 86 23.75 -22.41 -24.04
CA GLY A 86 22.66 -23.20 -23.47
C GLY A 86 22.15 -22.58 -22.16
N ALA A 87 20.96 -23.00 -21.72
CA ALA A 87 20.38 -22.59 -20.45
C ALA A 87 21.23 -23.11 -19.27
N ILE A 88 21.47 -22.24 -18.30
CA ILE A 88 22.22 -22.53 -17.08
C ILE A 88 21.24 -22.46 -15.91
N ASN A 89 20.98 -23.61 -15.28
CA ASN A 89 20.08 -23.69 -14.14
C ASN A 89 20.68 -23.00 -12.90
N LEU A 90 19.83 -22.29 -12.17
CA LEU A 90 20.17 -21.59 -10.95
C LEU A 90 19.62 -22.31 -9.73
N ASN A 91 20.52 -22.68 -8.81
CA ASN A 91 20.14 -23.14 -7.48
C ASN A 91 19.78 -21.94 -6.61
N VAL A 92 18.89 -22.13 -5.62
CA VAL A 92 18.68 -21.11 -4.58
C VAL A 92 20.02 -20.81 -3.90
N GLY A 93 20.31 -19.52 -3.70
CA GLY A 93 21.64 -19.05 -3.31
C GLY A 93 22.55 -18.81 -4.51
N SER A 94 23.87 -18.86 -4.28
CA SER A 94 24.86 -18.48 -5.29
C SER A 94 25.17 -19.61 -6.27
N THR A 95 25.05 -19.33 -7.56
CA THR A 95 25.50 -20.17 -8.67
C THR A 95 26.61 -19.44 -9.42
N GLN A 96 27.79 -20.06 -9.47
CA GLN A 96 28.92 -19.51 -10.23
C GLN A 96 28.87 -19.92 -11.69
N ILE A 97 29.04 -18.95 -12.59
CA ILE A 97 29.12 -19.13 -14.03
C ILE A 97 30.50 -18.65 -14.48
N THR A 98 31.17 -19.46 -15.29
CA THR A 98 32.49 -19.15 -15.84
C THR A 98 32.40 -18.93 -17.35
N VAL A 99 32.98 -17.82 -17.83
CA VAL A 99 33.15 -17.54 -19.24
C VAL A 99 34.65 -17.46 -19.53
N VAL A 100 35.16 -18.44 -20.26
CA VAL A 100 36.59 -18.61 -20.54
C VAL A 100 36.84 -18.26 -21.99
N VAL A 101 37.72 -17.29 -22.22
CA VAL A 101 38.18 -16.92 -23.56
C VAL A 101 39.61 -17.39 -23.74
N THR A 102 39.89 -18.07 -24.84
CA THR A 102 41.25 -18.46 -25.26
C THR A 102 41.60 -17.65 -26.50
N ALA A 103 42.70 -16.89 -26.45
CA ALA A 103 43.17 -16.08 -27.57
C ALA A 103 43.61 -16.94 -28.77
N GLN A 104 43.86 -16.28 -29.91
CA GLN A 104 44.30 -16.95 -31.14
C GLN A 104 45.61 -17.72 -30.96
N ASP A 105 46.51 -17.24 -30.08
CA ASP A 105 47.79 -17.89 -29.77
C ASP A 105 47.64 -19.25 -29.05
N GLY A 106 46.43 -19.59 -28.59
CA GLY A 106 46.13 -20.82 -27.86
C GLY A 106 46.74 -20.91 -26.47
N LYS A 107 47.42 -19.86 -25.99
CA LYS A 107 48.16 -19.81 -24.73
C LYS A 107 47.54 -18.82 -23.76
N THR A 108 47.17 -17.64 -24.22
CA THR A 108 46.54 -16.63 -23.36
C THR A 108 45.09 -17.01 -23.12
N VAL A 109 44.73 -17.16 -21.85
CA VAL A 109 43.39 -17.49 -21.39
C VAL A 109 42.93 -16.45 -20.37
N GLN A 110 41.75 -15.91 -20.58
CA GLN A 110 41.08 -15.02 -19.64
C GLN A 110 39.79 -15.66 -19.14
N THR A 111 39.49 -15.52 -17.86
CA THR A 111 38.26 -16.03 -17.26
C THR A 111 37.47 -14.88 -16.65
N TYR A 112 36.21 -14.77 -17.04
CA TYR A 112 35.21 -13.89 -16.46
C TYR A 112 34.28 -14.74 -15.59
N THR A 113 34.08 -14.34 -14.33
CA THR A 113 33.27 -15.06 -13.36
C THR A 113 32.02 -14.25 -13.05
N VAL A 114 30.85 -14.88 -13.14
CA VAL A 114 29.57 -14.28 -12.76
C VAL A 114 28.97 -15.12 -11.63
N ASN A 115 28.81 -14.53 -10.45
CA ASN A 115 28.13 -15.18 -9.33
C ASN A 115 26.68 -14.68 -9.29
N VAL A 116 25.74 -15.54 -9.68
CA VAL A 116 24.30 -15.22 -9.68
C VAL A 116 23.67 -15.76 -8.40
N SER A 117 23.12 -14.88 -7.57
CA SER A 117 22.42 -15.23 -6.34
C SER A 117 20.91 -15.27 -6.57
N ARG A 118 20.31 -16.47 -6.56
CA ARG A 118 18.86 -16.64 -6.67
C ARG A 118 18.21 -16.57 -5.29
N ALA A 119 17.15 -15.78 -5.19
CA ALA A 119 16.44 -15.54 -3.95
C ALA A 119 15.84 -16.82 -3.32
N GLU A 120 15.84 -16.86 -1.98
CA GLU A 120 15.05 -17.84 -1.22
C GLU A 120 13.57 -17.45 -1.22
N ALA A 121 12.67 -18.44 -1.27
CA ALA A 121 11.24 -18.18 -1.18
C ALA A 121 10.77 -18.26 0.28
N VAL A 122 10.09 -17.21 0.75
CA VAL A 122 9.57 -17.11 2.11
C VAL A 122 8.08 -16.76 2.05
N THR A 123 7.28 -17.33 2.96
CA THR A 123 5.87 -16.95 3.13
C THR A 123 5.72 -16.18 4.43
N ALA A 124 5.12 -14.99 4.37
CA ALA A 124 4.90 -14.16 5.54
C ALA A 124 3.85 -14.75 6.49
N SER A 125 3.94 -14.38 7.78
CA SER A 125 2.98 -14.74 8.82
C SER A 125 2.60 -13.51 9.64
N SER A 126 1.46 -13.54 10.32
CA SER A 126 1.02 -12.47 11.23
C SER A 126 1.70 -12.51 12.61
N THR A 127 2.46 -13.56 12.90
CA THR A 127 3.01 -13.80 14.24
C THR A 127 4.49 -13.49 14.38
N ALA A 128 5.19 -13.31 13.26
CA ALA A 128 6.62 -13.04 13.27
C ALA A 128 7.07 -12.27 12.01
N PRO A 129 7.88 -11.20 12.17
CA PRO A 129 8.47 -10.50 11.04
C PRO A 129 9.56 -11.34 10.37
N ILE A 130 9.73 -11.15 9.06
CA ILE A 130 10.76 -11.82 8.28
C ILE A 130 12.09 -11.09 8.47
N GLN A 131 13.13 -11.82 8.86
CA GLN A 131 14.47 -11.26 8.99
C GLN A 131 15.15 -11.19 7.62
N VAL A 132 15.38 -9.99 7.12
CA VAL A 132 16.09 -9.77 5.85
C VAL A 132 17.56 -9.53 6.16
N THR A 133 18.40 -10.41 5.63
CA THR A 133 19.86 -10.38 5.80
C THR A 133 20.52 -9.89 4.52
N THR A 134 21.73 -10.36 4.19
CA THR A 134 22.48 -9.95 2.99
C THR A 134 22.16 -10.77 1.74
N LYS A 135 21.31 -11.80 1.85
CA LYS A 135 20.94 -12.68 0.73
C LYS A 135 19.61 -12.26 0.11
N PRO A 136 19.44 -12.42 -1.21
CA PRO A 136 18.20 -12.08 -1.89
C PRO A 136 17.03 -12.93 -1.40
N VAL A 137 15.82 -12.37 -1.36
CA VAL A 137 14.60 -13.02 -0.86
C VAL A 137 13.38 -12.66 -1.72
N SER A 138 12.52 -13.66 -1.98
CA SER A 138 11.20 -13.50 -2.60
C SER A 138 10.14 -13.87 -1.58
N ILE A 139 9.30 -12.90 -1.22
CA ILE A 139 8.32 -13.00 -0.14
C ILE A 139 6.93 -13.10 -0.74
N THR A 140 6.18 -14.13 -0.36
CA THR A 140 4.73 -14.20 -0.61
C THR A 140 3.99 -13.79 0.66
N VAL A 141 3.09 -12.81 0.54
CA VAL A 141 2.18 -12.43 1.63
C VAL A 141 0.78 -12.96 1.30
N PRO A 142 0.30 -14.01 2.00
CA PRO A 142 -1.05 -14.52 1.80
C PRO A 142 -2.12 -13.49 2.17
N ALA A 143 -3.28 -13.54 1.52
CA ALA A 143 -4.38 -12.59 1.76
C ALA A 143 -4.94 -12.61 3.20
N SER A 144 -4.70 -13.69 3.95
CA SER A 144 -5.08 -13.81 5.36
C SER A 144 -4.11 -13.13 6.33
N VAL A 145 -2.95 -12.68 5.85
CA VAL A 145 -1.92 -12.06 6.68
C VAL A 145 -2.08 -10.54 6.62
N THR A 146 -2.46 -9.95 7.76
CA THR A 146 -2.47 -8.50 7.98
C THR A 146 -1.18 -8.08 8.69
N ASN A 147 -0.64 -6.89 8.39
CA ASN A 147 0.56 -6.34 9.01
C ASN A 147 1.82 -7.23 8.84
N ALA A 148 2.04 -7.76 7.64
CA ALA A 148 3.29 -8.47 7.35
C ALA A 148 4.47 -7.48 7.36
N GLU A 149 5.57 -7.86 7.99
CA GLU A 149 6.73 -6.98 8.18
C GLU A 149 8.03 -7.72 7.83
N ILE A 150 8.99 -6.93 7.36
CA ILE A 150 10.40 -7.33 7.31
C ILE A 150 11.20 -6.49 8.30
N VAL A 151 12.23 -7.09 8.86
CA VAL A 151 13.19 -6.40 9.74
C VAL A 151 14.57 -6.49 9.11
N VAL A 152 15.27 -5.36 9.09
CA VAL A 152 16.62 -5.24 8.54
C VAL A 152 17.62 -4.82 9.61
N ALA A 153 18.88 -5.22 9.44
CA ALA A 153 19.96 -4.74 10.28
C ALA A 153 20.26 -3.27 9.97
N THR A 154 20.22 -2.41 11.00
CA THR A 154 20.52 -0.98 10.88
C THR A 154 21.86 -0.61 11.50
N THR A 155 22.51 0.41 10.96
CA THR A 155 23.71 1.04 11.52
C THR A 155 23.51 2.54 11.67
N MET A 156 23.99 3.13 12.78
CA MET A 156 23.95 4.59 12.97
C MET A 156 24.94 5.30 12.03
N ALA A 157 24.47 6.33 11.34
CA ALA A 157 25.24 7.24 10.51
C ALA A 157 24.93 8.68 10.91
N GLY A 158 25.72 9.24 11.83
CA GLY A 158 25.42 10.54 12.43
C GLY A 158 24.12 10.49 13.25
N SER A 159 23.14 11.32 12.91
CA SER A 159 21.80 11.35 13.52
C SER A 159 20.77 10.44 12.84
N SER A 160 21.17 9.78 11.74
CA SER A 160 20.30 8.88 10.95
C SER A 160 20.70 7.42 11.15
N LYS A 161 19.81 6.51 10.79
CA LYS A 161 20.11 5.10 10.59
C LYS A 161 20.16 4.77 9.11
N GLU A 162 21.08 3.87 8.76
CA GLU A 162 21.18 3.31 7.43
C GLU A 162 21.05 1.79 7.46
N ALA A 163 20.50 1.21 6.39
CA ALA A 163 20.47 -0.23 6.17
C ALA A 163 20.77 -0.51 4.69
N MET A 164 21.40 -1.65 4.41
CA MET A 164 21.64 -2.12 3.05
C MET A 164 20.75 -3.32 2.78
N LEU A 165 19.90 -3.21 1.77
CA LEU A 165 19.01 -4.30 1.36
C LEU A 165 19.62 -5.10 0.20
N PRO A 166 19.50 -6.44 0.24
CA PRO A 166 19.69 -7.25 -0.95
C PRO A 166 18.50 -7.06 -1.90
N LEU A 167 18.45 -7.82 -3.00
CA LEU A 167 17.22 -7.93 -3.77
C LEU A 167 16.08 -8.46 -2.88
N VAL A 168 15.00 -7.70 -2.76
CA VAL A 168 13.77 -8.10 -2.09
C VAL A 168 12.62 -8.01 -3.08
N GLU A 169 12.04 -9.16 -3.41
CA GLU A 169 10.79 -9.25 -4.16
C GLU A 169 9.65 -9.57 -3.18
N VAL A 170 8.52 -8.88 -3.31
CA VAL A 170 7.32 -9.13 -2.51
C VAL A 170 6.13 -9.31 -3.45
N GLN A 171 5.32 -10.33 -3.18
CA GLN A 171 4.04 -10.59 -3.83
C GLN A 171 2.97 -10.69 -2.75
N ALA A 172 2.20 -9.61 -2.56
CA ALA A 172 1.13 -9.56 -1.59
C ALA A 172 -0.21 -9.83 -2.24
N ALA A 173 -0.89 -10.90 -1.83
CA ALA A 173 -2.22 -11.23 -2.32
C ALA A 173 -3.25 -10.29 -1.67
N THR A 174 -3.92 -9.48 -2.50
CA THR A 174 -4.88 -8.47 -2.04
C THR A 174 -6.19 -8.56 -2.80
N THR A 175 -7.18 -7.75 -2.42
CA THR A 175 -8.46 -7.62 -3.14
C THR A 175 -8.30 -7.09 -4.57
N LEU A 176 -7.18 -6.44 -4.90
CA LEU A 176 -6.87 -5.91 -6.23
C LEU A 176 -6.19 -6.95 -7.14
N GLY A 177 -5.74 -8.06 -6.57
CA GLY A 177 -4.76 -8.99 -7.14
C GLY A 177 -3.44 -8.95 -6.35
N ASN A 178 -2.37 -9.46 -6.95
CA ASN A 178 -1.05 -9.43 -6.32
C ASN A 178 -0.40 -8.06 -6.46
N VAL A 179 -0.31 -7.31 -5.37
CA VAL A 179 0.50 -6.09 -5.29
C VAL A 179 1.96 -6.53 -5.18
N SER A 180 2.80 -6.09 -6.11
CA SER A 180 4.19 -6.52 -6.18
C SER A 180 5.15 -5.39 -5.83
N ILE A 181 6.19 -5.70 -5.04
CA ILE A 181 7.32 -4.80 -4.81
C ILE A 181 8.61 -5.47 -5.28
N MET A 182 9.48 -4.69 -5.92
CA MET A 182 10.86 -5.07 -6.25
C MET A 182 11.81 -4.01 -5.72
N ILE A 183 12.54 -4.34 -4.65
CA ILE A 183 13.67 -3.55 -4.15
C ILE A 183 14.94 -4.11 -4.77
N PRO A 184 15.69 -3.35 -5.57
CA PRO A 184 16.87 -3.88 -6.25
C PRO A 184 18.00 -4.17 -5.26
N ASP A 185 18.90 -5.06 -5.67
CA ASP A 185 20.09 -5.40 -4.89
C ASP A 185 20.98 -4.18 -4.62
N GLY A 186 21.50 -4.10 -3.40
CA GLY A 186 22.35 -2.99 -2.95
C GLY A 186 21.59 -1.67 -2.73
N THR A 187 20.29 -1.72 -2.44
CA THR A 187 19.53 -0.52 -2.08
C THR A 187 19.88 -0.06 -0.68
N LYS A 188 20.34 1.19 -0.54
CA LYS A 188 20.56 1.82 0.75
C LYS A 188 19.30 2.52 1.22
N ILE A 189 18.87 2.20 2.44
CA ILE A 189 17.85 2.93 3.17
C ILE A 189 18.52 3.98 4.04
N THR A 190 17.97 5.19 4.06
CA THR A 190 18.28 6.21 5.06
C THR A 190 16.99 6.58 5.80
N ALA A 191 17.05 6.57 7.13
CA ALA A 191 15.91 6.85 8.00
C ALA A 191 16.33 7.65 9.25
N PRO A 192 15.39 8.33 9.93
CA PRO A 192 15.62 8.91 11.25
C PRO A 192 16.24 7.94 12.26
N GLY A 193 17.03 8.45 13.20
CA GLY A 193 17.77 7.62 14.18
C GLY A 193 16.88 6.77 15.11
N ASN A 194 15.60 7.11 15.25
CA ASN A 194 14.62 6.35 16.02
C ASN A 194 13.97 5.20 15.24
N TRP A 195 14.32 4.99 13.96
CA TRP A 195 13.84 3.84 13.21
C TRP A 195 14.34 2.53 13.82
N ASP A 196 13.47 1.56 13.99
CA ASP A 196 13.77 0.24 14.57
C ASP A 196 14.30 -0.78 13.55
N GLY A 197 14.27 -0.46 12.26
CA GLY A 197 14.64 -1.36 11.17
C GLY A 197 13.46 -2.12 10.57
N THR A 198 12.23 -1.83 11.01
CA THR A 198 11.02 -2.50 10.53
C THR A 198 10.46 -1.81 9.27
N ILE A 199 10.04 -2.62 8.31
CA ILE A 199 9.39 -2.20 7.07
C ILE A 199 8.15 -3.07 6.88
N LYS A 200 6.97 -2.43 6.93
CA LYS A 200 5.70 -3.03 6.56
C LYS A 200 5.69 -3.39 5.09
N LEU A 201 5.25 -4.60 4.81
CA LEU A 201 4.96 -5.08 3.46
C LEU A 201 3.61 -4.54 2.98
N PRO A 202 3.34 -4.57 1.66
CA PRO A 202 2.15 -3.97 1.09
C PRO A 202 0.84 -4.45 1.72
N GLN A 203 0.01 -3.50 2.11
CA GLN A 203 -1.36 -3.74 2.54
C GLN A 203 -2.30 -2.76 1.85
N VAL A 204 -3.46 -3.26 1.40
CA VAL A 204 -4.54 -2.41 0.87
C VAL A 204 -5.33 -1.84 2.05
N LEU A 205 -5.46 -0.52 2.09
CA LEU A 205 -6.31 0.19 3.05
C LEU A 205 -7.63 0.59 2.41
N SER A 206 -8.57 1.04 3.23
CA SER A 206 -9.84 1.61 2.75
C SER A 206 -9.59 2.80 1.82
N ASN A 207 -10.35 2.91 0.74
CA ASN A 207 -10.29 4.09 -0.13
C ASN A 207 -10.67 5.39 0.59
N SER A 208 -11.41 5.32 1.71
CA SER A 208 -11.75 6.48 2.54
C SER A 208 -10.60 6.94 3.46
N SER A 209 -9.54 6.14 3.60
CA SER A 209 -8.40 6.52 4.44
C SER A 209 -7.58 7.68 3.86
N VAL A 210 -7.87 8.08 2.61
CA VAL A 210 -7.25 9.23 1.95
C VAL A 210 -8.34 10.06 1.29
N THR A 211 -8.29 11.37 1.51
CA THR A 211 -9.12 12.34 0.78
C THR A 211 -8.26 13.05 -0.27
N ILE A 212 -8.79 13.17 -1.49
CA ILE A 212 -8.16 13.88 -2.59
C ILE A 212 -9.11 14.93 -3.16
N ASN A 213 -8.57 16.11 -3.48
CA ASN A 213 -9.35 17.17 -4.12
C ASN A 213 -9.53 16.84 -5.61
N HIS A 214 -10.78 16.91 -6.10
CA HIS A 214 -11.13 16.68 -7.51
C HIS A 214 -10.76 15.28 -8.05
N GLY A 215 -10.90 14.24 -7.22
CA GLY A 215 -10.70 12.86 -7.64
C GLY A 215 -11.44 11.84 -6.78
N ILE A 216 -11.58 10.63 -7.31
CA ILE A 216 -12.16 9.46 -6.61
C ILE A 216 -11.06 8.45 -6.38
N VAL A 217 -10.73 8.18 -5.11
CA VAL A 217 -9.74 7.17 -4.71
C VAL A 217 -10.20 5.79 -5.17
N SER A 218 -9.31 5.08 -5.86
CA SER A 218 -9.54 3.75 -6.43
C SER A 218 -8.82 2.65 -5.64
N ALA A 219 -7.63 2.94 -5.10
CA ALA A 219 -6.91 2.08 -4.16
C ALA A 219 -5.95 2.89 -3.28
N VAL A 220 -5.73 2.41 -2.06
CA VAL A 220 -4.70 2.92 -1.13
C VAL A 220 -3.80 1.77 -0.70
N ILE A 221 -2.49 1.90 -0.93
CA ILE A 221 -1.47 0.91 -0.58
C ILE A 221 -0.55 1.49 0.48
N GLU A 222 -0.56 0.90 1.68
CA GLU A 222 0.43 1.19 2.71
C GLU A 222 1.65 0.28 2.53
N VAL A 223 2.84 0.86 2.57
CA VAL A 223 4.12 0.15 2.61
C VAL A 223 5.14 1.00 3.36
N GLY A 224 6.09 0.36 4.04
CA GLY A 224 7.20 1.04 4.70
C GLY A 224 6.98 1.26 6.18
N SER A 225 7.01 2.50 6.64
CA SER A 225 6.81 2.82 8.06
C SER A 225 5.76 3.91 8.21
N THR A 226 4.93 3.77 9.24
CA THR A 226 3.95 4.77 9.67
C THR A 226 4.55 5.82 10.60
N GLU A 227 5.72 5.54 11.18
CA GLU A 227 6.33 6.38 12.22
C GLU A 227 7.45 7.25 11.68
N VAL A 228 8.17 6.77 10.65
CA VAL A 228 9.34 7.44 10.12
C VAL A 228 9.38 7.39 8.59
N SER A 229 9.95 8.43 7.98
CA SER A 229 10.19 8.43 6.53
C SER A 229 11.37 7.53 6.19
N LEU A 230 11.16 6.60 5.26
CA LEU A 230 12.21 5.76 4.69
C LEU A 230 12.53 6.27 3.29
N THR A 231 13.80 6.59 3.02
CA THR A 231 14.26 7.00 1.67
C THR A 231 15.27 6.02 1.12
N PHE A 232 15.30 5.92 -0.21
CA PHE A 232 16.16 5.01 -0.96
C PHE A 232 17.08 5.77 -1.91
N ASP A 233 18.31 5.29 -2.06
CA ASP A 233 19.23 5.79 -3.10
C ASP A 233 18.89 5.24 -4.50
N ARG A 234 18.37 4.01 -4.54
CA ARG A 234 17.90 3.30 -5.74
C ARG A 234 16.38 3.28 -5.79
N ALA A 235 15.81 3.37 -7.00
CA ALA A 235 14.36 3.36 -7.15
C ALA A 235 13.78 1.96 -6.89
N VAL A 236 12.70 1.89 -6.11
CA VAL A 236 11.91 0.69 -5.84
C VAL A 236 10.72 0.66 -6.78
N ARG A 237 10.41 -0.51 -7.34
CA ARG A 237 9.25 -0.72 -8.22
C ARG A 237 8.07 -1.26 -7.42
N LEU A 238 6.94 -0.55 -7.42
CA LEU A 238 5.66 -0.96 -6.89
C LEU A 238 4.68 -1.17 -8.05
N LEU A 239 4.10 -2.35 -8.18
CA LEU A 239 3.03 -2.65 -9.14
C LEU A 239 1.71 -2.84 -8.40
N ILE A 240 0.70 -2.09 -8.83
CA ILE A 240 -0.67 -2.18 -8.33
C ILE A 240 -1.53 -2.74 -9.47
N PRO A 241 -2.00 -3.99 -9.36
CA PRO A 241 -2.72 -4.66 -10.42
C PRO A 241 -4.08 -3.99 -10.68
N ASN A 242 -4.53 -4.04 -11.94
CA ASN A 242 -5.85 -3.56 -12.38
C ASN A 242 -6.12 -2.05 -12.14
N GLN A 243 -5.08 -1.24 -11.87
CA GLN A 243 -5.19 0.21 -11.69
C GLN A 243 -4.75 1.02 -12.92
N GLY A 244 -4.66 0.39 -14.08
CA GLY A 244 -4.35 1.05 -15.35
C GLY A 244 -5.35 2.17 -15.70
N GLY A 245 -4.87 3.23 -16.34
CA GLY A 245 -5.67 4.41 -16.68
C GLY A 245 -5.98 5.35 -15.51
N LYS A 246 -5.61 4.98 -14.28
CA LYS A 246 -5.76 5.85 -13.10
C LYS A 246 -4.56 6.79 -12.94
N LYS A 247 -4.79 7.89 -12.24
CA LYS A 247 -3.71 8.73 -11.69
C LYS A 247 -3.12 8.09 -10.44
N ALA A 248 -1.94 8.54 -10.04
CA ALA A 248 -1.27 8.07 -8.85
C ALA A 248 -0.83 9.25 -7.99
N GLY A 249 -0.77 9.03 -6.68
CA GLY A 249 -0.24 9.97 -5.71
C GLY A 249 0.32 9.25 -4.51
N PHE A 250 0.85 10.01 -3.57
CA PHE A 250 1.28 9.52 -2.27
C PHE A 250 0.81 10.44 -1.15
N VAL A 251 0.71 9.93 0.07
CA VAL A 251 0.32 10.71 1.25
C VAL A 251 1.46 10.77 2.24
N ARG A 252 2.00 11.96 2.50
CA ARG A 252 3.04 12.15 3.51
C ARG A 252 2.55 13.14 4.56
N ASN A 253 2.65 12.78 5.84
CA ASN A 253 2.16 13.59 6.96
C ASN A 253 0.69 14.02 6.78
N GLY A 254 -0.16 13.10 6.30
CA GLY A 254 -1.58 13.34 6.02
C GLY A 254 -1.87 14.17 4.76
N VAL A 255 -0.84 14.66 4.05
CA VAL A 255 -1.01 15.48 2.84
C VAL A 255 -0.85 14.63 1.59
N PHE A 256 -1.90 14.60 0.76
CA PHE A 256 -1.86 13.98 -0.56
C PHE A 256 -1.06 14.82 -1.55
N THR A 257 -0.19 14.16 -2.33
CA THR A 257 0.59 14.74 -3.43
C THR A 257 0.45 13.88 -4.68
N GLU A 258 0.08 14.49 -5.82
CA GLU A 258 0.02 13.78 -7.10
C GLU A 258 1.42 13.41 -7.60
N ILE A 259 1.58 12.17 -8.09
CA ILE A 259 2.78 11.74 -8.80
C ILE A 259 2.62 12.14 -10.27
N THR A 260 3.32 13.19 -10.66
CA THR A 260 3.36 13.69 -12.04
C THR A 260 4.56 13.20 -12.83
N GLY A 261 5.58 12.65 -12.14
CA GLY A 261 6.77 12.08 -12.75
C GLY A 261 6.43 10.89 -13.65
N THR A 262 7.21 10.70 -14.71
CA THR A 262 7.12 9.57 -15.63
C THR A 262 8.53 9.03 -15.89
N VAL A 263 8.63 7.74 -16.19
CA VAL A 263 9.89 7.10 -16.61
C VAL A 263 9.79 6.63 -18.05
N THR A 264 10.89 6.71 -18.80
CA THR A 264 10.92 6.34 -20.22
C THR A 264 10.78 4.84 -20.47
N ALA A 265 11.19 4.00 -19.51
CA ALA A 265 11.11 2.55 -19.59
C ALA A 265 10.92 1.90 -18.22
N ASP A 266 10.26 0.75 -18.18
CA ASP A 266 10.09 -0.07 -16.97
C ASP A 266 11.37 -0.84 -16.65
N THR A 267 12.44 -0.12 -16.33
CA THR A 267 13.75 -0.68 -16.05
C THR A 267 14.41 0.03 -14.88
N GLN A 268 15.19 -0.70 -14.11
CA GLN A 268 15.94 -0.13 -12.98
C GLN A 268 16.85 1.02 -13.40
N ALA A 269 17.52 0.90 -14.56
CA ALA A 269 18.45 1.91 -15.05
C ALA A 269 17.75 3.25 -15.38
N ALA A 270 16.59 3.19 -16.05
CA ALA A 270 15.79 4.40 -16.32
C ALA A 270 15.30 5.04 -15.02
N ALA A 271 14.72 4.23 -14.10
CA ALA A 271 14.19 4.72 -12.84
C ALA A 271 15.26 5.35 -11.93
N ASP A 272 16.43 4.71 -11.81
CA ASP A 272 17.54 5.25 -10.99
C ASP A 272 18.05 6.60 -11.52
N HIS A 273 18.14 6.75 -12.84
CA HIS A 273 18.67 7.93 -13.52
C HIS A 273 17.65 9.08 -13.59
N GLU A 274 16.38 8.78 -13.87
CA GLU A 274 15.36 9.80 -14.15
C GLU A 274 14.64 10.30 -12.89
N ILE A 275 14.64 9.51 -11.81
CA ILE A 275 13.96 9.88 -10.56
C ILE A 275 14.95 10.50 -9.58
N ALA A 276 14.72 11.76 -9.23
CA ALA A 276 15.50 12.47 -8.21
C ALA A 276 15.35 11.82 -6.82
N ALA A 277 16.30 12.12 -5.91
CA ALA A 277 16.26 11.60 -4.54
C ALA A 277 14.92 11.94 -3.85
N GLY A 278 14.30 10.93 -3.25
CA GLY A 278 12.99 11.04 -2.60
C GLY A 278 11.80 11.33 -3.54
N GLY A 279 12.00 11.26 -4.86
CA GLY A 279 10.97 11.44 -5.87
C GLY A 279 10.29 10.14 -6.31
N ASP A 280 9.36 10.31 -7.24
CA ASP A 280 8.50 9.24 -7.75
C ASP A 280 8.21 9.44 -9.23
N ALA A 281 7.89 8.35 -9.92
CA ALA A 281 7.33 8.37 -11.24
C ALA A 281 6.31 7.25 -11.41
N LYS A 282 5.33 7.46 -12.29
CA LYS A 282 4.34 6.44 -12.63
C LYS A 282 4.38 6.08 -14.10
N MET A 283 4.00 4.85 -14.40
CA MET A 283 3.77 4.38 -15.75
C MET A 283 2.67 3.32 -15.77
N MET A 284 2.14 3.04 -16.96
CA MET A 284 1.14 2.00 -17.16
C MET A 284 1.77 0.82 -17.89
N ILE A 285 1.52 -0.38 -17.40
CA ILE A 285 1.96 -1.63 -18.02
C ILE A 285 0.74 -2.53 -18.18
N GLY A 286 0.25 -2.67 -19.43
CA GLY A 286 -1.01 -3.37 -19.68
C GLY A 286 -2.18 -2.72 -18.92
N SER A 287 -2.85 -3.51 -18.07
CA SER A 287 -3.94 -3.07 -17.19
C SER A 287 -3.49 -2.56 -15.82
N ASP A 288 -2.18 -2.51 -15.56
CA ASP A 288 -1.65 -2.28 -14.23
C ASP A 288 -0.98 -0.90 -14.11
N LEU A 289 -0.99 -0.37 -12.89
CA LEU A 289 -0.27 0.84 -12.54
C LEU A 289 1.07 0.46 -11.92
N VAL A 290 2.16 1.03 -12.43
CA VAL A 290 3.50 0.89 -11.85
C VAL A 290 3.94 2.25 -11.32
N ILE A 291 4.44 2.25 -10.08
CA ILE A 291 5.06 3.38 -9.43
C ILE A 291 6.52 3.01 -9.16
N TRP A 292 7.43 3.82 -9.66
CA TRP A 292 8.83 3.80 -9.27
C TRP A 292 9.04 4.89 -8.22
N THR A 293 9.61 4.54 -7.07
CA THR A 293 9.72 5.46 -5.93
C THR A 293 11.06 5.36 -5.22
N LYS A 294 11.55 6.48 -4.68
CA LYS A 294 12.72 6.53 -3.78
C LYS A 294 12.33 6.78 -2.33
N HIS A 295 11.09 6.47 -1.94
CA HIS A 295 10.63 6.45 -0.55
C HIS A 295 9.49 5.45 -0.36
N PHE A 296 9.20 5.12 0.90
CA PHE A 296 7.97 4.39 1.22
C PHE A 296 7.04 5.25 2.07
N THR A 297 5.75 5.05 1.81
CA THR A 297 4.64 5.77 2.42
C THR A 297 3.32 5.12 1.99
N LEU A 298 2.20 5.85 2.08
CA LEU A 298 0.95 5.45 1.44
C LEU A 298 0.90 5.90 -0.02
N PHE A 299 0.72 4.96 -0.93
CA PHE A 299 0.49 5.23 -2.36
C PHE A 299 -0.99 5.11 -2.69
N VAL A 300 -1.46 5.96 -3.59
CA VAL A 300 -2.88 6.11 -3.90
C VAL A 300 -3.05 6.05 -5.41
N SER A 301 -3.99 5.25 -5.89
CA SER A 301 -4.49 5.34 -7.25
C SER A 301 -5.87 5.99 -7.25
N TYR A 302 -6.16 6.82 -8.26
CA TYR A 302 -7.42 7.55 -8.30
C TYR A 302 -7.85 7.94 -9.71
N THR A 303 -9.15 8.22 -9.86
CA THR A 303 -9.71 8.80 -11.08
C THR A 303 -9.86 10.29 -10.88
N GLN A 304 -9.26 11.12 -11.76
CA GLN A 304 -9.51 12.55 -11.72
C GLN A 304 -10.94 12.84 -12.19
N VAL A 305 -11.63 13.74 -11.48
CA VAL A 305 -12.90 14.27 -11.91
C VAL A 305 -12.62 15.66 -12.48
N ASP A 306 -12.74 15.81 -13.80
CA ASP A 306 -12.50 17.09 -14.45
C ASP A 306 -13.57 18.11 -14.03
N SER A 307 -13.13 19.16 -13.34
CA SER A 307 -13.90 20.39 -13.18
C SER A 307 -13.96 21.11 -14.52
N THR A 308 -14.81 20.65 -15.45
CA THR A 308 -15.05 21.44 -16.66
C THR A 308 -15.79 22.73 -16.27
N SER A 309 -15.09 23.84 -16.48
CA SER A 309 -15.55 25.22 -16.42
C SER A 309 -16.87 25.38 -17.17
N ASN A 310 -17.98 25.50 -16.45
CA ASN A 310 -19.21 26.02 -17.03
C ASN A 310 -19.16 27.55 -16.95
N THR A 311 -18.51 28.18 -17.92
CA THR A 311 -18.68 29.61 -18.20
C THR A 311 -20.13 29.83 -18.62
N VAL A 312 -20.99 30.24 -17.68
CA VAL A 312 -22.34 30.72 -17.99
C VAL A 312 -22.34 32.25 -17.87
N THR A 313 -22.39 32.89 -19.03
CA THR A 313 -22.80 34.26 -19.23
C THR A 313 -24.16 34.51 -18.55
N ARG A 314 -24.23 35.56 -17.72
CA ARG A 314 -25.46 36.04 -17.10
C ARG A 314 -26.46 36.47 -18.17
N SER A 315 -27.65 35.89 -18.19
CA SER A 315 -28.89 36.64 -18.49
C SER A 315 -30.14 35.89 -18.02
N GLY A 316 -30.87 36.51 -17.10
CA GLY A 316 -32.33 36.58 -17.09
C GLY A 316 -33.16 35.34 -16.70
N GLY A 317 -33.76 35.41 -15.51
CA GLY A 317 -35.20 35.17 -15.34
C GLY A 317 -35.70 33.75 -15.03
N GLY A 318 -36.19 33.58 -13.79
CA GLY A 318 -37.48 32.93 -13.53
C GLY A 318 -37.57 31.39 -13.51
N GLY A 319 -37.49 30.81 -12.30
CA GLY A 319 -38.47 29.85 -11.78
C GLY A 319 -38.52 28.41 -12.34
N GLY A 320 -38.18 27.45 -11.47
CA GLY A 320 -38.87 26.16 -11.39
C GLY A 320 -38.09 24.93 -11.88
N GLY A 321 -37.67 24.07 -10.94
CA GLY A 321 -37.09 22.75 -11.21
C GLY A 321 -35.60 22.65 -10.87
N GLY A 322 -35.26 22.77 -9.59
CA GLY A 322 -33.87 22.63 -9.13
C GLY A 322 -33.37 21.21 -9.38
N ALA A 323 -32.41 21.06 -10.30
CA ALA A 323 -31.59 19.86 -10.36
C ALA A 323 -30.95 19.63 -8.98
N ALA A 324 -30.98 18.40 -8.50
CA ALA A 324 -30.37 18.04 -7.22
C ALA A 324 -28.88 18.40 -7.26
N THR A 325 -28.52 19.48 -6.58
CA THR A 325 -27.13 19.84 -6.35
C THR A 325 -26.59 18.91 -5.27
N ASN A 326 -25.40 18.33 -5.47
CA ASN A 326 -24.74 17.51 -4.45
C ASN A 326 -23.87 18.34 -3.50
N SER A 327 -23.73 19.65 -3.72
CA SER A 327 -22.92 20.54 -2.89
C SER A 327 -23.61 21.88 -2.62
N ALA A 328 -23.38 22.47 -1.43
CA ALA A 328 -23.81 23.81 -1.07
C ALA A 328 -22.86 24.48 -0.07
N THR A 329 -22.74 25.80 -0.15
CA THR A 329 -22.04 26.60 0.86
C THR A 329 -22.97 26.93 2.02
N ILE A 330 -22.50 26.70 3.24
CA ILE A 330 -23.19 27.04 4.49
C ILE A 330 -22.38 28.12 5.21
N SER A 331 -23.07 29.18 5.66
CA SER A 331 -22.41 30.27 6.36
C SER A 331 -22.11 29.90 7.81
N ALA A 332 -20.90 30.22 8.28
CA ALA A 332 -20.56 30.09 9.70
C ALA A 332 -21.42 31.02 10.57
N THR A 333 -21.64 32.26 10.13
CA THR A 333 -22.29 33.30 10.94
C THR A 333 -23.79 33.08 11.09
N SER A 334 -24.48 32.63 10.03
CA SER A 334 -25.93 32.41 10.06
C SER A 334 -26.34 30.94 10.17
N GLY A 335 -25.40 30.01 10.01
CA GLY A 335 -25.74 28.60 9.79
C GLY A 335 -26.48 28.40 8.46
N GLY A 336 -27.16 27.26 8.31
CA GLY A 336 -28.02 27.00 7.17
C GLY A 336 -28.59 25.59 7.15
N LYS A 337 -29.70 25.45 6.41
CA LYS A 337 -30.34 24.18 6.10
C LYS A 337 -30.30 23.96 4.59
N THR A 338 -29.79 22.82 4.16
CA THR A 338 -29.70 22.47 2.73
C THR A 338 -30.11 21.02 2.51
N THR A 339 -30.60 20.69 1.31
CA THR A 339 -30.88 19.31 0.90
C THR A 339 -30.08 18.99 -0.34
N LEU A 340 -29.21 17.98 -0.24
CA LEU A 340 -28.24 17.59 -1.27
C LEU A 340 -28.38 16.08 -1.49
N ASN A 341 -28.58 15.66 -2.73
CA ASN A 341 -28.84 14.24 -3.08
C ASN A 341 -29.91 13.55 -2.20
N GLY A 342 -30.91 14.31 -1.72
CA GLY A 342 -31.99 13.80 -0.87
C GLY A 342 -31.70 13.78 0.63
N ALA A 343 -30.45 13.95 1.06
CA ALA A 343 -30.11 14.15 2.47
C ALA A 343 -30.26 15.62 2.87
N THR A 344 -30.90 15.90 3.99
CA THR A 344 -31.03 17.26 4.54
C THR A 344 -30.03 17.45 5.68
N ILE A 345 -29.24 18.52 5.59
CA ILE A 345 -28.22 18.89 6.57
C ILE A 345 -28.58 20.27 7.13
N GLU A 346 -28.65 20.37 8.45
CA GLU A 346 -28.90 21.60 9.17
C GLU A 346 -27.74 21.89 10.12
N VAL A 347 -27.02 22.97 9.82
CA VAL A 347 -25.85 23.41 10.58
C VAL A 347 -26.23 24.70 11.32
N PRO A 348 -26.14 24.73 12.67
CA PRO A 348 -26.48 25.92 13.43
C PRO A 348 -25.42 27.02 13.27
N ALA A 349 -25.83 28.27 13.51
CA ALA A 349 -24.92 29.41 13.52
C ALA A 349 -23.79 29.23 14.55
N GLY A 350 -22.56 29.48 14.12
CA GLY A 350 -21.34 29.36 14.92
C GLY A 350 -20.92 27.92 15.21
N ALA A 351 -21.39 26.92 14.46
CA ALA A 351 -20.89 25.54 14.52
C ALA A 351 -19.47 25.38 13.93
N MET A 352 -19.01 26.36 13.14
CA MET A 352 -17.68 26.46 12.54
C MET A 352 -17.21 27.92 12.54
N ASP A 353 -15.90 28.14 12.49
CA ASP A 353 -15.29 29.47 12.51
C ASP A 353 -15.29 30.19 11.15
N SER A 354 -15.61 29.48 10.07
CA SER A 354 -15.69 30.03 8.71
C SER A 354 -16.71 29.28 7.86
N ASN A 355 -17.16 29.91 6.77
CA ASN A 355 -18.10 29.28 5.83
C ASN A 355 -17.51 27.96 5.32
N ILE A 356 -18.39 26.96 5.18
CA ILE A 356 -18.02 25.62 4.71
C ILE A 356 -18.76 25.28 3.43
N GLN A 357 -18.15 24.51 2.55
CA GLN A 357 -18.80 23.84 1.44
C GLN A 357 -19.10 22.40 1.86
N VAL A 358 -20.38 22.06 1.96
CA VAL A 358 -20.85 20.70 2.26
C VAL A 358 -21.12 19.98 0.94
N THR A 359 -20.73 18.71 0.86
CA THR A 359 -20.99 17.83 -0.27
C THR A 359 -21.61 16.53 0.23
N VAL A 360 -22.60 15.98 -0.50
CA VAL A 360 -23.26 14.72 -0.20
C VAL A 360 -23.20 13.83 -1.43
N ASP A 361 -22.49 12.70 -1.33
CA ASP A 361 -22.40 11.70 -2.38
C ASP A 361 -23.17 10.43 -1.97
N ILE A 362 -23.75 9.73 -2.95
CA ILE A 362 -24.37 8.41 -2.72
C ILE A 362 -23.32 7.33 -3.00
N VAL A 363 -23.11 6.44 -2.03
CA VAL A 363 -22.19 5.30 -2.14
C VAL A 363 -22.88 4.19 -2.94
N SER A 364 -22.42 3.96 -4.17
CA SER A 364 -23.04 3.03 -5.11
C SER A 364 -22.73 1.55 -4.85
N ASP A 365 -21.55 1.24 -4.26
CA ASP A 365 -21.18 -0.11 -3.84
C ASP A 365 -21.21 -0.23 -2.32
N THR A 366 -22.26 -0.88 -1.83
CA THR A 366 -22.47 -1.12 -0.40
C THR A 366 -22.04 -2.53 0.04
N SER A 367 -21.58 -3.37 -0.88
CA SER A 367 -21.22 -4.77 -0.61
C SER A 367 -19.99 -4.94 0.28
N ILE A 368 -19.15 -3.90 0.32
CA ILE A 368 -17.92 -3.82 1.11
C ILE A 368 -18.10 -3.18 2.49
N LEU A 369 -19.30 -2.66 2.79
CA LEU A 369 -19.55 -1.98 4.05
C LEU A 369 -19.75 -3.02 5.18
N PRO A 370 -19.09 -2.84 6.34
CA PRO A 370 -19.25 -3.77 7.45
C PRO A 370 -20.68 -3.65 7.98
N MET A 371 -21.45 -4.73 7.89
CA MET A 371 -22.83 -4.74 8.35
C MET A 371 -23.00 -5.76 9.46
N ASP A 372 -23.47 -5.29 10.62
CA ASP A 372 -23.84 -6.20 11.70
C ASP A 372 -25.03 -7.05 11.25
N SER A 373 -25.00 -8.33 11.55
CA SER A 373 -26.12 -9.25 11.31
C SER A 373 -27.45 -8.80 11.93
N ALA A 374 -27.41 -7.94 12.96
CA ALA A 374 -28.57 -7.35 13.61
C ALA A 374 -29.11 -6.09 12.92
N LEU A 375 -28.36 -5.51 11.99
CA LEU A 375 -28.71 -4.29 11.27
C LEU A 375 -29.08 -4.60 9.82
N GLN A 376 -30.13 -3.95 9.33
CA GLN A 376 -30.52 -3.98 7.93
C GLN A 376 -30.45 -2.59 7.30
N LEU A 377 -29.84 -2.48 6.12
CA LEU A 377 -29.78 -1.23 5.36
C LEU A 377 -31.15 -0.94 4.73
N VAL A 378 -31.73 0.21 5.07
CA VAL A 378 -33.07 0.60 4.58
C VAL A 378 -33.09 1.93 3.82
N SER A 379 -31.94 2.59 3.66
CA SER A 379 -31.74 3.76 2.78
C SER A 379 -30.59 3.54 1.80
N GLU A 380 -30.34 4.54 0.95
CA GLU A 380 -29.01 4.73 0.35
C GLU A 380 -27.97 5.02 1.44
N VAL A 381 -26.70 4.79 1.12
CA VAL A 381 -25.58 5.20 1.99
C VAL A 381 -25.03 6.53 1.48
N TYR A 382 -24.97 7.53 2.36
CA TYR A 382 -24.59 8.89 2.05
C TYR A 382 -23.21 9.19 2.61
N GLU A 383 -22.24 9.51 1.76
CA GLU A 383 -20.97 10.06 2.21
C GLU A 383 -21.07 11.59 2.24
N ILE A 384 -20.99 12.16 3.44
CA ILE A 384 -21.10 13.60 3.65
C ILE A 384 -19.71 14.15 3.94
N LYS A 385 -19.34 15.26 3.30
CA LYS A 385 -18.01 15.89 3.40
C LYS A 385 -18.14 17.39 3.61
N LYS A 386 -17.11 17.98 4.20
CA LYS A 386 -16.90 19.44 4.24
C LYS A 386 -15.49 19.79 3.82
N ASP A 387 -15.31 20.98 3.23
CA ASP A 387 -14.03 21.49 2.74
C ASP A 387 -13.08 22.04 3.83
N LYS A 388 -13.45 21.91 5.10
CA LYS A 388 -12.67 22.35 6.26
C LYS A 388 -12.51 21.21 7.25
N ASP A 389 -11.33 21.06 7.84
CA ASP A 389 -11.07 20.04 8.86
C ASP A 389 -11.69 20.40 10.23
N GLY A 390 -11.59 19.49 11.20
CA GLY A 390 -12.07 19.64 12.57
C GLY A 390 -13.53 19.25 12.81
N GLU A 391 -13.93 19.09 14.07
CA GLU A 391 -15.33 18.84 14.44
C GLU A 391 -16.16 20.13 14.47
N PHE A 392 -17.47 20.00 14.38
CA PHE A 392 -18.40 21.09 14.64
C PHE A 392 -18.44 21.40 16.14
N SER A 393 -18.30 22.68 16.49
CA SER A 393 -18.38 23.16 17.88
C SER A 393 -19.80 23.07 18.46
N LYS A 394 -20.81 22.83 17.61
CA LYS A 394 -22.21 22.59 17.96
C LYS A 394 -22.76 21.45 17.09
N PRO A 395 -23.63 20.58 17.63
CA PRO A 395 -24.20 19.48 16.85
C PRO A 395 -24.94 19.95 15.61
N VAL A 396 -24.70 19.26 14.50
CA VAL A 396 -25.43 19.41 13.24
C VAL A 396 -26.49 18.33 13.14
N VAL A 397 -27.63 18.63 12.51
CA VAL A 397 -28.71 17.67 12.31
C VAL A 397 -28.64 17.12 10.89
N ILE A 398 -28.61 15.80 10.79
CA ILE A 398 -28.69 15.08 9.52
C ILE A 398 -30.05 14.40 9.46
N THR A 399 -30.78 14.59 8.37
CA THR A 399 -32.05 13.91 8.07
C THR A 399 -31.92 13.16 6.76
N LEU A 400 -32.15 11.85 6.79
CA LEU A 400 -32.04 10.96 5.63
C LEU A 400 -33.39 10.33 5.30
N PRO A 401 -33.73 10.20 4.01
CA PRO A 401 -34.87 9.41 3.58
C PRO A 401 -34.55 7.92 3.65
N PHE A 402 -35.56 7.09 3.90
CA PHE A 402 -35.45 5.65 3.86
C PHE A 402 -36.69 5.00 3.22
N ASP A 403 -36.51 3.78 2.73
CA ASP A 403 -37.59 2.98 2.18
C ASP A 403 -38.39 2.34 3.32
N LYS A 404 -39.51 2.97 3.67
CA LYS A 404 -40.42 2.49 4.70
C LYS A 404 -40.98 1.08 4.44
N THR A 405 -41.00 0.61 3.19
CA THR A 405 -41.45 -0.77 2.89
C THR A 405 -40.46 -1.82 3.36
N LYS A 406 -39.20 -1.43 3.61
CA LYS A 406 -38.15 -2.29 4.16
C LYS A 406 -38.12 -2.30 5.69
N VAL A 407 -39.01 -1.57 6.37
CA VAL A 407 -39.04 -1.50 7.84
C VAL A 407 -40.35 -2.08 8.35
N ASP A 408 -40.28 -3.22 9.03
CA ASP A 408 -41.40 -3.74 9.84
C ASP A 408 -41.30 -3.12 11.24
N SER A 409 -42.02 -2.03 11.50
CA SER A 409 -41.90 -1.27 12.76
C SER A 409 -42.34 -2.07 14.00
N ALA A 410 -43.05 -3.19 13.83
CA ALA A 410 -43.33 -4.12 14.92
C ALA A 410 -42.08 -4.91 15.34
N LYS A 411 -41.16 -5.17 14.40
CA LYS A 411 -39.96 -5.98 14.63
C LYS A 411 -38.69 -5.16 14.75
N TRP A 412 -38.56 -4.05 14.02
CA TRP A 412 -37.30 -3.32 13.88
C TRP A 412 -37.44 -1.87 14.32
N THR A 413 -36.34 -1.26 14.73
CA THR A 413 -36.23 0.16 15.03
C THR A 413 -35.32 0.81 14.00
N ALA A 414 -35.86 1.70 13.17
CA ALA A 414 -35.04 2.49 12.25
C ALA A 414 -34.30 3.61 12.99
N GLY A 415 -33.12 3.98 12.51
CA GLY A 415 -32.34 5.10 13.04
C GLY A 415 -31.28 5.53 12.04
N VAL A 416 -30.78 6.75 12.20
CA VAL A 416 -29.61 7.21 11.44
C VAL A 416 -28.36 6.68 12.12
N TYR A 417 -27.47 6.08 11.35
CA TYR A 417 -26.17 5.58 11.81
C TYR A 417 -25.05 6.25 11.02
N TRP A 418 -23.91 6.42 11.67
CA TRP A 418 -22.66 6.82 11.05
C TRP A 418 -21.66 5.67 11.09
N LEU A 419 -20.84 5.51 10.05
CA LEU A 419 -19.79 4.49 10.05
C LEU A 419 -18.56 5.04 10.77
N ASN A 420 -18.19 4.41 11.88
CA ASN A 420 -16.90 4.63 12.50
C ASN A 420 -15.83 3.92 11.67
N GLU A 421 -15.07 4.70 10.91
CA GLU A 421 -14.07 4.18 9.98
C GLU A 421 -12.85 3.56 10.68
N GLN A 422 -12.62 3.88 11.96
CA GLN A 422 -11.53 3.27 12.74
C GLN A 422 -11.95 1.88 13.26
N THR A 423 -13.15 1.78 13.84
CA THR A 423 -13.63 0.52 14.43
C THR A 423 -14.39 -0.37 13.46
N HIS A 424 -14.67 0.12 12.24
CA HIS A 424 -15.46 -0.55 11.20
C HIS A 424 -16.86 -0.95 11.69
N LYS A 425 -17.49 -0.10 12.50
CA LYS A 425 -18.82 -0.34 13.07
C LYS A 425 -19.76 0.82 12.81
N TRP A 426 -21.02 0.50 12.54
CA TRP A 426 -22.09 1.49 12.48
C TRP A 426 -22.50 1.90 13.89
N MET A 427 -22.50 3.21 14.12
CA MET A 427 -22.82 3.84 15.38
C MET A 427 -24.09 4.66 15.23
N SER A 428 -25.06 4.46 16.13
CA SER A 428 -26.30 5.25 16.12
C SER A 428 -25.98 6.72 16.38
N LEU A 429 -26.66 7.63 15.68
CA LEU A 429 -26.64 9.05 16.01
C LEU A 429 -27.37 9.29 17.33
N GLU A 430 -27.07 10.42 17.96
CA GLU A 430 -27.78 10.90 19.14
C GLU A 430 -29.07 11.65 18.75
N SER A 431 -29.99 11.82 19.70
CA SER A 431 -31.24 12.57 19.52
C SER A 431 -32.07 12.11 18.31
N LEU A 432 -32.18 10.79 18.13
CA LEU A 432 -32.89 10.20 17.01
C LEU A 432 -34.37 10.60 16.97
N ASN A 433 -34.83 11.01 15.80
CA ASN A 433 -36.24 11.20 15.49
C ASN A 433 -36.54 10.49 14.17
N VAL A 434 -37.53 9.60 14.18
CA VAL A 434 -37.94 8.81 13.03
C VAL A 434 -39.38 9.15 12.70
N ASP A 435 -39.57 9.74 11.52
CA ASP A 435 -40.87 9.99 10.94
C ASP A 435 -41.20 8.86 9.95
N GLU A 436 -41.85 7.83 10.45
CA GLU A 436 -42.24 6.65 9.65
C GLU A 436 -43.29 6.99 8.58
N ALA A 437 -44.10 8.03 8.78
CA ALA A 437 -45.13 8.42 7.82
C ALA A 437 -44.48 8.99 6.54
N ASN A 438 -43.50 9.87 6.74
CA ASN A 438 -42.75 10.53 5.66
C ASN A 438 -41.52 9.73 5.20
N GLY A 439 -41.14 8.67 5.89
CA GLY A 439 -39.99 7.83 5.54
C GLY A 439 -38.67 8.56 5.73
N THR A 440 -38.53 9.33 6.81
CA THR A 440 -37.31 10.08 7.12
C THR A 440 -36.84 9.82 8.54
N ALA A 441 -35.53 9.68 8.74
CA ALA A 441 -34.92 9.59 10.05
C ALA A 441 -33.88 10.70 10.21
N SER A 442 -33.81 11.30 11.40
CA SER A 442 -32.85 12.35 11.72
C SER A 442 -32.10 12.09 13.02
N GLY A 443 -30.89 12.62 13.13
CA GLY A 443 -30.09 12.58 14.35
C GLY A 443 -29.04 13.69 14.35
N SER A 444 -28.39 13.87 15.50
CA SER A 444 -27.34 14.87 15.72
C SER A 444 -25.94 14.24 15.71
N VAL A 445 -24.96 14.97 15.18
CA VAL A 445 -23.55 14.58 15.11
C VAL A 445 -22.64 15.81 15.11
N ASN A 446 -21.37 15.67 15.49
CA ASN A 446 -20.38 16.77 15.47
C ASN A 446 -19.33 16.60 14.34
N HIS A 447 -19.49 15.62 13.47
CA HIS A 447 -18.57 15.34 12.37
C HIS A 447 -19.32 14.78 11.15
N PHE A 448 -18.64 14.70 10.01
CA PHE A 448 -19.17 14.04 8.82
C PHE A 448 -18.35 12.80 8.46
N THR A 449 -19.04 11.78 7.94
CA THR A 449 -18.51 10.48 7.47
C THR A 449 -19.56 9.89 6.50
N LYS A 450 -19.67 8.56 6.44
CA LYS A 450 -20.78 7.85 5.82
C LYS A 450 -21.94 7.69 6.79
N PHE A 451 -23.14 7.98 6.32
CA PHE A 451 -24.38 7.87 7.06
C PHE A 451 -25.38 7.01 6.30
N ALA A 452 -26.21 6.28 7.03
CA ALA A 452 -27.31 5.51 6.48
C ALA A 452 -28.44 5.40 7.50
N VAL A 453 -29.66 5.16 7.01
CA VAL A 453 -30.74 4.67 7.85
C VAL A 453 -30.65 3.16 7.91
N LEU A 454 -30.43 2.65 9.12
CA LEU A 454 -30.40 1.21 9.39
C LEU A 454 -31.59 0.85 10.28
N ALA A 455 -32.13 -0.34 10.07
CA ALA A 455 -33.16 -0.94 10.90
C ALA A 455 -32.54 -2.01 11.79
N LEU A 456 -32.59 -1.81 13.10
CA LEU A 456 -32.09 -2.74 14.11
C LEU A 456 -33.18 -3.72 14.50
N ASP A 457 -32.88 -5.01 14.48
CA ASP A 457 -33.80 -6.07 14.89
C ASP A 457 -34.01 -6.07 16.42
N LYS A 458 -35.23 -5.74 16.87
CA LYS A 458 -35.59 -5.69 18.30
C LYS A 458 -35.39 -7.04 18.99
N ALA A 459 -35.49 -8.16 18.26
CA ALA A 459 -35.27 -9.49 18.80
C ALA A 459 -33.78 -9.87 18.91
N LYS A 460 -32.88 -9.26 18.12
CA LYS A 460 -31.43 -9.51 18.21
C LYS A 460 -30.72 -8.62 19.22
N THR A 461 -31.39 -7.58 19.72
CA THR A 461 -31.00 -6.85 20.93
C THR A 461 -31.36 -7.60 22.22
N GLU A 462 -32.13 -8.69 22.14
CA GLU A 462 -32.38 -9.60 23.26
C GLU A 462 -31.29 -10.68 23.33
N GLN A 463 -30.07 -10.30 23.75
CA GLN A 463 -29.40 -11.18 24.72
C GLN A 463 -30.22 -11.11 26.01
N PRO A 464 -30.44 -12.24 26.72
CA PRO A 464 -31.49 -12.36 27.70
C PRO A 464 -31.45 -11.18 28.66
N GLN A 465 -32.47 -10.32 28.59
CA GLN A 465 -32.78 -9.49 29.72
C GLN A 465 -33.20 -10.46 30.83
N THR A 466 -32.22 -10.88 31.63
CA THR A 466 -32.54 -11.25 33.01
C THR A 466 -33.16 -10.00 33.58
N ASN A 467 -34.48 -10.07 33.77
CA ASN A 467 -35.28 -9.10 34.47
C ASN A 467 -34.48 -8.54 35.64
N GLU A 468 -34.66 -7.24 35.85
CA GLU A 468 -34.45 -6.58 37.13
C GLU A 468 -34.60 -7.59 38.30
N ALA A 469 -33.49 -7.80 39.02
CA ALA A 469 -33.38 -8.53 40.29
C ALA A 469 -33.46 -10.08 40.27
N ASP A 470 -32.29 -10.74 40.30
CA ASP A 470 -31.78 -11.46 41.49
C ASP A 470 -30.62 -12.41 41.11
N PHE A 471 -29.37 -11.91 41.15
CA PHE A 471 -28.23 -12.82 41.13
C PHE A 471 -28.14 -13.54 42.48
N ALA A 472 -28.31 -14.86 42.48
CA ALA A 472 -28.36 -15.64 43.72
C ALA A 472 -27.04 -15.62 44.49
N ASP A 473 -25.92 -15.47 43.77
CA ASP A 473 -24.54 -15.53 44.27
C ASP A 473 -24.01 -14.19 44.81
N ILE A 474 -24.77 -13.09 44.68
CA ILE A 474 -24.38 -11.79 45.26
C ILE A 474 -25.23 -11.40 46.48
N LYS A 475 -26.32 -12.12 46.79
CA LYS A 475 -27.24 -11.76 47.88
C LYS A 475 -26.55 -11.73 49.24
N GLY A 476 -26.70 -10.63 49.96
CA GLY A 476 -26.12 -10.41 51.29
C GLY A 476 -24.61 -10.16 51.29
N GLN A 477 -24.00 -10.00 50.11
CA GLN A 477 -22.57 -9.72 49.96
C GLN A 477 -22.31 -8.22 49.92
N TRP A 478 -21.12 -7.80 50.36
CA TRP A 478 -20.75 -6.39 50.47
C TRP A 478 -20.74 -5.65 49.11
N TYR A 479 -20.58 -6.36 48.00
CA TYR A 479 -20.58 -5.80 46.64
C TYR A 479 -21.95 -5.82 45.95
N GLU A 480 -22.99 -6.37 46.60
CA GLU A 480 -24.32 -6.55 45.99
C GLU A 480 -24.87 -5.25 45.40
N SER A 481 -24.84 -4.16 46.18
CA SER A 481 -25.37 -2.86 45.76
C SER A 481 -24.66 -2.32 44.52
N ASN A 482 -23.33 -2.45 44.48
CA ASN A 482 -22.50 -1.91 43.39
C ASN A 482 -22.69 -2.71 42.10
N VAL A 483 -22.78 -4.04 42.21
CA VAL A 483 -23.06 -4.90 41.06
C VAL A 483 -24.43 -4.57 40.46
N ARG A 484 -25.46 -4.39 41.30
CA ARG A 484 -26.81 -4.03 40.84
C ARG A 484 -26.85 -2.66 40.15
N GLU A 485 -26.09 -1.69 40.64
CA GLU A 485 -26.00 -0.36 40.04
C GLU A 485 -25.31 -0.40 38.66
N LEU A 486 -24.21 -1.13 38.51
CA LEU A 486 -23.52 -1.27 37.23
C LEU A 486 -24.35 -2.04 36.19
N VAL A 487 -25.15 -3.03 36.62
CA VAL A 487 -26.11 -3.72 35.74
C VAL A 487 -27.21 -2.76 35.29
N LYS A 488 -27.72 -1.91 36.19
CA LYS A 488 -28.71 -0.88 35.85
C LYS A 488 -28.18 0.14 34.83
N LEU A 489 -26.88 0.44 34.89
CA LEU A 489 -26.19 1.30 33.93
C LEU A 489 -25.84 0.59 32.61
N GLY A 490 -26.10 -0.72 32.48
CA GLY A 490 -25.70 -1.52 31.32
C GLY A 490 -24.19 -1.70 31.17
N ALA A 491 -23.42 -1.43 32.24
CA ALA A 491 -21.97 -1.50 32.23
C ALA A 491 -21.44 -2.94 32.39
N ILE A 492 -22.18 -3.79 33.10
CA ILE A 492 -21.90 -5.21 33.30
C ILE A 492 -23.18 -6.02 33.18
N ASN A 493 -23.05 -7.31 32.82
CA ASN A 493 -24.15 -8.27 32.79
C ASN A 493 -23.73 -9.54 33.57
N GLY A 494 -24.71 -10.28 34.07
CA GLY A 494 -24.49 -11.62 34.62
C GLY A 494 -24.43 -12.69 33.53
N TYR A 495 -24.30 -13.94 33.96
CA TYR A 495 -24.31 -15.11 33.10
C TYR A 495 -25.73 -15.63 32.87
N PRO A 496 -25.98 -16.42 31.80
CA PRO A 496 -27.30 -16.96 31.47
C PRO A 496 -27.96 -17.84 32.54
N ASP A 497 -27.22 -18.25 33.57
CA ASP A 497 -27.67 -19.08 34.70
C ASP A 497 -28.09 -18.26 35.94
N ASN A 498 -28.32 -16.94 35.81
CA ASN A 498 -28.62 -16.00 36.89
C ASN A 498 -27.50 -15.88 37.95
N THR A 499 -26.25 -16.11 37.57
CA THR A 499 -25.07 -15.85 38.42
C THR A 499 -24.30 -14.63 37.95
N PHE A 500 -23.58 -13.96 38.85
CA PHE A 500 -22.65 -12.88 38.52
C PHE A 500 -21.19 -13.36 38.49
N ARG A 501 -20.85 -14.39 39.28
CA ARG A 501 -19.50 -14.97 39.45
C ARG A 501 -18.45 -13.92 39.83
N PRO A 502 -18.59 -13.27 41.01
CA PRO A 502 -17.74 -12.16 41.43
C PRO A 502 -16.24 -12.53 41.56
N ASP A 503 -15.93 -13.81 41.79
CA ASP A 503 -14.56 -14.31 41.92
C ASP A 503 -13.96 -14.80 40.58
N ALA A 504 -14.71 -14.72 39.47
CA ALA A 504 -14.20 -15.09 38.16
C ALA A 504 -13.19 -14.04 37.66
N ASN A 505 -12.07 -14.51 37.11
CA ASN A 505 -11.08 -13.63 36.50
C ASN A 505 -11.66 -12.97 35.24
N ILE A 506 -11.45 -11.66 35.12
CA ILE A 506 -11.74 -10.88 33.92
C ILE A 506 -10.44 -10.44 33.24
N THR A 507 -10.48 -10.19 31.94
CA THR A 507 -9.35 -9.62 31.18
C THR A 507 -9.24 -8.12 31.41
N ARG A 508 -8.05 -7.55 31.16
CA ARG A 508 -7.82 -6.09 31.24
C ARG A 508 -8.73 -5.31 30.30
N ALA A 509 -9.04 -5.85 29.12
CA ALA A 509 -9.93 -5.23 28.14
C ALA A 509 -11.39 -5.22 28.61
N GLU A 510 -11.85 -6.31 29.23
CA GLU A 510 -13.19 -6.36 29.83
C GLU A 510 -13.31 -5.36 30.99
N PHE A 511 -12.30 -5.28 31.85
CA PHE A 511 -12.28 -4.29 32.94
C PHE A 511 -12.36 -2.84 32.42
N VAL A 512 -11.59 -2.51 31.39
CA VAL A 512 -11.64 -1.17 30.75
C VAL A 512 -13.01 -0.91 30.14
N THR A 513 -13.63 -1.92 29.53
CA THR A 513 -14.98 -1.81 28.95
C THR A 513 -16.02 -1.47 30.02
N VAL A 514 -15.92 -2.08 31.21
CA VAL A 514 -16.82 -1.77 32.33
C VAL A 514 -16.67 -0.31 32.77
N ILE A 515 -15.44 0.20 32.90
CA ILE A 515 -15.18 1.59 33.29
C ILE A 515 -15.75 2.57 32.27
N VAL A 516 -15.47 2.35 30.98
CA VAL A 516 -15.94 3.24 29.90
C VAL A 516 -17.47 3.31 29.88
N LYS A 517 -18.15 2.17 30.02
CA LYS A 517 -19.62 2.11 30.04
C LYS A 517 -20.22 2.70 31.32
N ALA A 518 -19.66 2.37 32.49
CA ALA A 518 -20.17 2.82 33.78
C ALA A 518 -20.10 4.34 33.94
N PHE A 519 -19.01 4.95 33.46
CA PHE A 519 -18.78 6.39 33.57
C PHE A 519 -19.16 7.16 32.31
N GLN A 520 -19.70 6.48 31.28
CA GLN A 520 -20.06 7.06 29.98
C GLN A 520 -18.93 7.97 29.43
N LEU A 521 -17.68 7.50 29.56
CA LEU A 521 -16.51 8.30 29.21
C LEU A 521 -16.43 8.43 27.69
N GLY A 522 -16.53 9.66 27.19
CA GLY A 522 -16.15 10.00 25.83
C GLY A 522 -14.63 9.89 25.65
N GLU A 523 -14.18 9.55 24.44
CA GLU A 523 -12.75 9.55 24.12
C GLU A 523 -12.19 10.97 24.25
N HIS A 524 -11.20 11.14 25.13
CA HIS A 524 -10.39 12.34 25.20
C HIS A 524 -8.96 12.00 24.79
N GLU A 525 -8.40 12.74 23.83
CA GLU A 525 -7.00 12.60 23.42
C GLU A 525 -6.05 12.78 24.61
N GLY A 526 -5.39 11.69 25.01
CA GLY A 526 -4.41 11.67 26.09
C GLY A 526 -3.02 11.33 25.57
N LYS A 527 -2.02 12.15 25.94
CA LYS A 527 -0.60 12.01 25.57
C LYS A 527 -0.06 10.62 25.89
N THR A 528 0.54 9.97 24.90
CA THR A 528 1.28 8.71 25.04
C THR A 528 2.55 8.91 25.85
N PHE A 529 2.72 8.12 26.92
CA PHE A 529 4.00 7.95 27.61
C PHE A 529 4.75 6.77 27.00
N ALA A 530 6.06 6.92 26.84
CA ALA A 530 6.94 5.87 26.35
C ALA A 530 7.18 4.81 27.43
N ASP A 531 7.02 3.55 27.03
CA ASP A 531 7.70 2.38 27.57
C ASP A 531 8.98 2.17 26.75
#